data_AF-A0A4Z0NWH1-F1
#
_entry.id   AF-A0A4Z0NWH1-F1
#
_cell.length_a   1.000
_cell.length_b   1.000
_cell.length_c   1.000
_cell.angle_alpha   90.00
_cell.angle_beta   90.00
_cell.angle_gamma   90.00
#
_symmetry.space_group_name_H-M   'P 1'
#
loop_
_entity.id
_entity.type
_entity.pdbx_description
1 polymer ?
#
loop_
_entity_poly.entity_id
_entity_poly.type
_entity_poly.pdbx_seq_one_letter_code
_entity_poly.pdbx_strand_id
1 'polypeptide(L)'
;MPIRPFGPATAWRAAALLGLLSSTFSTLVSQFTAARIGRDAMVDWMVVAAIPLRDAALQTEPTWPVVAAGILFHQWADLSWALVFFGLLGRWTAGLSPATLLVLCGPWALLTSALEWFVLVPLLPFRQPLFTLEQPYWIGFLVHLTSASLYPLFPWLRDRVAGRVPSAHRGFAALWAGLAAAGASALGILALLGWLGWEVPHLGGAAASDQSTLRRMTEHHAQGAELAGLAAEHAEDPRLRALARLMVAGQNGEIAVMMQWWDSWFPADSPLCPPQEREAMPGMASPGEVEGLRRASGRDFDARFVAVMSRHHAGAVQMADEALSQAGDPRVRLLAHAIRHQQRGEIDLMRGVRGVAAVAAAARNLLLPFGRVPADRALTGAGP
;
A
#
# COMPACT_ATOMS: atom_id res chain seq x y z
N MET A 1 -15.34 -7.50 42.81
CA MET A 1 -16.73 -7.20 42.43
C MET A 1 -17.00 -7.87 41.09
N PRO A 2 -18.01 -8.73 40.95
CA PRO A 2 -18.36 -9.25 39.63
C PRO A 2 -18.87 -8.06 38.79
N ILE A 3 -18.17 -7.77 37.69
CA ILE A 3 -18.55 -6.74 36.74
C ILE A 3 -19.92 -7.14 36.19
N ARG A 4 -21.00 -6.41 36.55
CA ARG A 4 -22.30 -6.60 35.90
C ARG A 4 -22.07 -6.49 34.38
N PRO A 5 -22.52 -7.48 33.58
CA PRO A 5 -22.41 -7.38 32.13
C PRO A 5 -23.09 -6.08 31.70
N PHE A 6 -22.36 -5.27 30.93
CA PHE A 6 -22.89 -4.02 30.40
C PHE A 6 -24.09 -4.31 29.51
N GLY A 7 -25.10 -3.43 29.52
CA GLY A 7 -26.20 -3.53 28.55
C GLY A 7 -25.64 -3.48 27.13
N PRO A 8 -26.10 -4.33 26.20
CA PRO A 8 -25.52 -4.45 24.86
C PRO A 8 -25.42 -3.10 24.15
N ALA A 9 -26.45 -2.24 24.28
CA ALA A 9 -26.49 -0.92 23.66
C ALA A 9 -25.30 0.00 24.03
N THR A 10 -24.79 -0.06 25.26
CA THR A 10 -23.64 0.75 25.69
C THR A 10 -22.37 0.32 24.99
N ALA A 11 -22.12 -0.98 24.89
CA ALA A 11 -20.93 -1.53 24.25
C ALA A 11 -20.90 -1.19 22.74
N TRP A 12 -22.03 -1.34 22.04
CA TRP A 12 -22.15 -0.99 20.62
C TRP A 12 -21.89 0.50 20.35
N ARG A 13 -22.44 1.40 21.17
CA ARG A 13 -22.20 2.85 21.03
C ARG A 13 -20.74 3.22 21.28
N ALA A 14 -20.13 2.67 22.33
CA ALA A 14 -18.72 2.89 22.61
C ALA A 14 -17.81 2.31 21.52
N ALA A 15 -18.17 1.15 20.96
CA ALA A 15 -17.45 0.52 19.86
C ALA A 15 -17.51 1.37 18.58
N ALA A 16 -18.67 1.94 18.26
CA ALA A 16 -18.82 2.85 17.12
C ALA A 16 -17.96 4.11 17.28
N LEU A 17 -17.98 4.76 18.46
CA LEU A 17 -17.14 5.92 18.75
C LEU A 17 -15.65 5.59 18.67
N LEU A 18 -15.25 4.44 19.22
CA LEU A 18 -13.89 3.98 19.12
C LEU A 18 -13.50 3.71 17.67
N GLY A 19 -14.35 3.04 16.89
CA GLY A 19 -14.05 2.71 15.50
C GLY A 19 -13.87 3.96 14.63
N LEU A 20 -14.65 5.02 14.87
CA LEU A 20 -14.45 6.32 14.21
C LEU A 20 -13.10 6.95 14.59
N LEU A 21 -12.72 6.87 15.87
CA LEU A 21 -11.44 7.39 16.35
C LEU A 21 -10.26 6.61 15.80
N SER A 22 -10.30 5.27 15.88
CA SER A 22 -9.24 4.38 15.41
C SER A 22 -9.06 4.44 13.91
N SER A 23 -10.15 4.52 13.15
CA SER A 23 -10.09 4.62 11.69
C SER A 23 -9.56 5.96 11.21
N THR A 24 -9.93 7.07 11.87
CA THR A 24 -9.35 8.39 11.60
C THR A 24 -7.87 8.40 11.91
N PHE A 25 -7.46 7.82 13.05
CA PHE A 25 -6.07 7.75 13.44
C PHE A 25 -5.23 6.93 12.46
N SER A 26 -5.70 5.74 12.06
CA SER A 26 -5.00 4.91 11.06
C SER A 26 -4.92 5.61 9.70
N THR A 27 -5.97 6.32 9.27
CA THR A 27 -5.95 7.14 8.04
C THR A 27 -4.85 8.20 8.08
N LEU A 28 -4.77 8.97 9.17
CA LEU A 28 -3.75 10.01 9.33
C LEU A 28 -2.33 9.43 9.34
N VAL A 29 -2.10 8.36 10.10
CA VAL A 29 -0.79 7.71 10.17
C VAL A 29 -0.38 7.16 8.81
N SER A 30 -1.28 6.48 8.08
CA SER A 30 -1.00 6.00 6.73
C SER A 30 -0.65 7.16 5.79
N GLN A 31 -1.46 8.22 5.78
CA GLN A 31 -1.25 9.40 4.95
C GLN A 31 0.11 10.07 5.23
N PHE A 32 0.46 10.23 6.51
CA PHE A 32 1.70 10.87 6.91
C PHE A 32 2.91 9.95 6.79
N THR A 33 2.75 8.63 6.63
CA THR A 33 3.90 7.72 6.56
C THR A 33 4.26 7.33 5.13
N ALA A 34 3.30 7.30 4.21
CA ALA A 34 3.45 6.75 2.85
C ALA A 34 4.76 7.15 2.14
N ALA A 35 5.02 8.44 1.95
CA ALA A 35 6.22 8.90 1.24
C ALA A 35 7.54 8.52 1.94
N ARG A 36 7.52 8.26 3.25
CA ARG A 36 8.71 7.87 4.03
C ARG A 36 9.06 6.41 3.89
N ILE A 37 8.12 5.62 3.37
CA ILE A 37 8.28 4.19 3.12
C ILE A 37 8.15 3.85 1.63
N GLY A 38 8.35 4.84 0.75
CA GLY A 38 8.42 4.62 -0.70
C GLY A 38 7.06 4.55 -1.39
N ARG A 39 6.02 5.17 -0.84
CA ARG A 39 4.65 5.04 -1.36
C ARG A 39 3.97 6.38 -1.60
N ASP A 40 3.15 6.43 -2.64
CA ASP A 40 2.25 7.54 -2.91
C ASP A 40 0.88 7.30 -2.25
N ALA A 41 0.56 8.15 -1.27
CA ALA A 41 -0.69 8.01 -0.51
C ALA A 41 -1.95 8.18 -1.38
N MET A 42 -1.92 9.03 -2.40
CA MET A 42 -3.07 9.26 -3.27
C MET A 42 -3.35 8.04 -4.14
N VAL A 43 -2.31 7.41 -4.67
CA VAL A 43 -2.42 6.14 -5.40
C VAL A 43 -2.90 5.02 -4.47
N ASP A 44 -2.38 4.93 -3.25
CA ASP A 44 -2.82 3.92 -2.28
C ASP A 44 -4.32 4.06 -1.97
N TRP A 45 -4.82 5.29 -1.77
CA TRP A 45 -6.25 5.52 -1.58
C TRP A 45 -7.08 5.21 -2.83
N MET A 46 -6.57 5.46 -4.02
CA MET A 46 -7.21 5.05 -5.27
C MET A 46 -7.33 3.52 -5.39
N VAL A 47 -6.28 2.77 -5.00
CA VAL A 47 -6.30 1.31 -4.96
C VAL A 47 -7.32 0.79 -3.94
N VAL A 48 -7.45 1.43 -2.78
CA VAL A 48 -8.52 1.13 -1.81
C VAL A 48 -9.90 1.45 -2.39
N ALA A 49 -10.06 2.58 -3.09
CA ALA A 49 -11.32 2.97 -3.73
C ALA A 49 -11.75 1.99 -4.83
N ALA A 50 -10.80 1.34 -5.49
CA ALA A 50 -11.07 0.29 -6.48
C ALA A 50 -11.75 -0.94 -5.86
N ILE A 51 -11.74 -1.13 -4.54
CA ILE A 51 -12.45 -2.24 -3.89
C ILE A 51 -13.97 -2.14 -4.13
N PRO A 52 -14.65 -1.02 -3.78
CA PRO A 52 -16.07 -0.85 -4.10
C PRO A 52 -16.32 -0.33 -5.53
N LEU A 53 -15.43 0.49 -6.10
CA LEU A 53 -15.67 1.19 -7.37
C LEU A 53 -15.09 0.47 -8.59
N ARG A 54 -14.26 -0.57 -8.39
CA ARG A 54 -13.57 -1.31 -9.45
C ARG A 54 -12.76 -0.39 -10.37
N ASP A 55 -12.69 -0.75 -11.65
CA ASP A 55 -12.01 -0.02 -12.73
C ASP A 55 -12.41 1.46 -12.83
N ALA A 56 -13.58 1.87 -12.31
CA ALA A 56 -14.01 3.27 -12.33
C ALA A 56 -13.18 4.18 -11.41
N ALA A 57 -12.51 3.62 -10.40
CA ALA A 57 -11.58 4.38 -9.56
C ALA A 57 -10.23 4.65 -10.27
N LEU A 58 -9.83 3.82 -11.23
CA LEU A 58 -8.48 3.83 -11.76
C LEU A 58 -8.28 4.97 -12.76
N GLN A 59 -7.43 5.92 -12.38
CA GLN A 59 -7.13 7.16 -13.08
C GLN A 59 -5.60 7.35 -13.13
N THR A 60 -5.10 8.01 -14.18
CA THR A 60 -3.66 8.33 -14.31
C THR A 60 -3.20 9.32 -13.25
N GLU A 61 -4.13 10.15 -12.76
CA GLU A 61 -3.96 11.07 -11.66
C GLU A 61 -5.13 10.88 -10.70
N PRO A 62 -4.91 10.46 -9.45
CA PRO A 62 -5.97 10.28 -8.47
C PRO A 62 -6.71 11.59 -8.19
N THR A 63 -8.00 11.65 -8.49
CA THR A 63 -8.83 12.80 -8.15
C THR A 63 -9.31 12.75 -6.69
N TRP A 64 -9.54 13.93 -6.09
CA TRP A 64 -10.04 14.04 -4.71
C TRP A 64 -11.30 13.22 -4.41
N PRO A 65 -12.31 13.11 -5.29
CA PRO A 65 -13.47 12.25 -5.04
C PRO A 65 -13.10 10.76 -4.91
N VAL A 66 -12.15 10.28 -5.71
CA VAL A 66 -11.66 8.89 -5.63
C VAL A 66 -10.87 8.66 -4.34
N VAL A 67 -9.97 9.59 -4.01
CA VAL A 67 -9.21 9.55 -2.76
C VAL A 67 -10.15 9.53 -1.55
N ALA A 68 -11.17 10.40 -1.54
CA ALA A 68 -12.18 10.44 -0.50
C ALA A 68 -12.97 9.13 -0.41
N ALA A 69 -13.35 8.52 -1.54
CA ALA A 69 -14.01 7.22 -1.57
C ALA A 69 -13.14 6.11 -0.96
N GLY A 70 -11.83 6.11 -1.24
CA GLY A 70 -10.86 5.19 -0.64
C GLY A 70 -10.77 5.35 0.87
N ILE A 71 -10.61 6.59 1.35
CA ILE A 71 -10.57 6.90 2.79
C ILE A 71 -11.87 6.46 3.47
N LEU A 72 -13.03 6.77 2.90
CA LEU A 72 -14.32 6.39 3.48
C LEU A 72 -14.51 4.86 3.54
N PHE A 73 -14.06 4.14 2.51
CA PHE A 73 -14.14 2.69 2.49
C PHE A 73 -13.22 2.06 3.54
N HIS A 74 -11.98 2.54 3.66
CA HIS A 74 -11.06 2.15 4.74
C HIS A 74 -11.66 2.43 6.11
N GLN A 75 -12.20 3.64 6.32
CA GLN A 75 -12.77 4.01 7.61
C GLN A 75 -13.98 3.16 7.98
N TRP A 76 -14.80 2.78 7.01
CA TRP A 76 -15.89 1.84 7.18
C TRP A 76 -15.39 0.44 7.58
N ALA A 77 -14.31 -0.06 6.96
CA ALA A 77 -13.74 -1.35 7.29
C ALA A 77 -13.20 -1.39 8.73
N ASP A 78 -12.39 -0.40 9.12
CA ASP A 78 -11.85 -0.26 10.48
C ASP A 78 -12.94 -0.12 11.55
N LEU A 79 -13.96 0.71 11.28
CA LEU A 79 -15.14 0.84 12.13
C LEU A 79 -15.84 -0.52 12.29
N SER A 80 -16.01 -1.26 11.20
CA SER A 80 -16.66 -2.57 11.21
C SER A 80 -15.89 -3.57 12.07
N TRP A 81 -14.56 -3.59 12.03
CA TRP A 81 -13.76 -4.43 12.92
C TRP A 81 -13.88 -4.05 14.39
N ALA A 82 -13.96 -2.76 14.73
CA ALA A 82 -14.21 -2.33 16.11
C ALA A 82 -15.59 -2.79 16.61
N LEU A 83 -16.61 -2.73 15.74
CA LEU A 83 -17.96 -3.23 16.03
C LEU A 83 -17.98 -4.76 16.19
N VAL A 84 -17.22 -5.50 15.39
CA VAL A 84 -17.06 -6.96 15.57
C VAL A 84 -16.38 -7.24 16.91
N PHE A 85 -15.26 -6.58 17.19
CA PHE A 85 -14.47 -6.85 18.39
C PHE A 85 -15.24 -6.52 19.66
N PHE A 86 -15.82 -5.32 19.79
CA PHE A 86 -16.45 -4.87 21.03
C PHE A 86 -17.98 -5.00 21.08
N GLY A 87 -18.63 -5.11 19.92
CA GLY A 87 -20.06 -5.35 19.80
C GLY A 87 -20.36 -6.85 19.75
N LEU A 88 -20.02 -7.50 18.63
CA LEU A 88 -20.36 -8.92 18.40
C LEU A 88 -19.64 -9.86 19.38
N LEU A 89 -18.34 -9.66 19.58
CA LEU A 89 -17.53 -10.40 20.56
C LEU A 89 -17.58 -9.77 21.96
N GLY A 90 -18.43 -8.76 22.16
CA GLY A 90 -18.51 -7.94 23.37
C GLY A 90 -18.66 -8.72 24.67
N ARG A 91 -19.28 -9.91 24.64
CA ARG A 91 -19.40 -10.77 25.83
C ARG A 91 -18.04 -11.18 26.41
N TRP A 92 -16.99 -11.24 25.59
CA TRP A 92 -15.63 -11.59 26.00
C TRP A 92 -14.70 -10.39 26.05
N THR A 93 -14.93 -9.40 25.17
CA THR A 93 -13.98 -8.30 24.95
C THR A 93 -14.36 -7.00 25.67
N ALA A 94 -15.66 -6.74 25.87
CA ALA A 94 -16.12 -5.44 26.34
C ALA A 94 -15.74 -5.17 27.80
N GLY A 95 -15.37 -6.20 28.57
CA GLY A 95 -14.91 -6.10 29.95
C GLY A 95 -13.39 -6.03 30.14
N LEU A 96 -12.60 -6.14 29.06
CA LEU A 96 -11.15 -6.24 29.14
C LEU A 96 -10.49 -4.95 29.64
N SER A 97 -9.35 -5.10 30.31
CA SER A 97 -8.54 -3.98 30.76
C SER A 97 -7.77 -3.34 29.59
N PRO A 98 -7.38 -2.05 29.68
CA PRO A 98 -6.56 -1.43 28.65
C PRO A 98 -5.25 -2.17 28.36
N ALA A 99 -4.57 -2.69 29.39
CA ALA A 99 -3.34 -3.47 29.23
C ALA A 99 -3.56 -4.78 28.46
N THR A 100 -4.67 -5.48 28.76
CA THR A 100 -5.05 -6.69 28.02
C THR A 100 -5.35 -6.37 26.56
N LEU A 101 -6.05 -5.26 26.29
CA LEU A 101 -6.35 -4.81 24.93
C LEU A 101 -5.09 -4.41 24.16
N LEU A 102 -4.09 -3.85 24.84
CA LEU A 102 -2.81 -3.51 24.22
C LEU A 102 -2.04 -4.77 23.79
N VAL A 103 -2.11 -5.86 24.55
CA VAL A 103 -1.52 -7.15 24.15
C VAL A 103 -2.31 -7.77 22.98
N LEU A 104 -3.64 -7.63 22.98
CA LEU A 104 -4.51 -8.20 21.95
C LEU A 104 -4.51 -7.43 20.63
N CYS A 105 -4.01 -6.19 20.58
CA CYS A 105 -4.05 -5.40 19.34
C CYS A 105 -3.24 -6.06 18.21
N GLY A 106 -2.09 -6.67 18.51
CA GLY A 106 -1.26 -7.36 17.52
C GLY A 106 -1.95 -8.60 16.93
N PRO A 107 -2.37 -9.58 17.75
CA PRO A 107 -3.13 -10.74 17.27
C PRO A 107 -4.43 -10.35 16.55
N TRP A 108 -5.13 -9.32 17.02
CA TRP A 108 -6.34 -8.82 16.35
C TRP A 108 -6.01 -8.23 14.99
N ALA A 109 -5.01 -7.36 14.90
CA ALA A 109 -4.57 -6.77 13.64
C ALA A 109 -4.17 -7.84 12.63
N LEU A 110 -3.37 -8.82 13.05
CA LEU A 110 -2.97 -9.98 12.24
C LEU A 110 -4.19 -10.73 11.69
N LEU A 111 -5.17 -11.03 12.54
CA LEU A 111 -6.39 -11.73 12.13
C LEU A 111 -7.17 -10.90 11.10
N THR A 112 -7.43 -9.62 11.38
CA THR A 112 -8.27 -8.77 10.53
C THR A 112 -7.59 -8.47 9.20
N SER A 113 -6.30 -8.14 9.20
CA SER A 113 -5.55 -7.88 7.96
C SER A 113 -5.41 -9.16 7.12
N ALA A 114 -5.20 -10.32 7.74
CA ALA A 114 -5.17 -11.59 7.02
C ALA A 114 -6.53 -11.93 6.40
N LEU A 115 -7.62 -11.74 7.14
CA LEU A 115 -8.96 -11.96 6.60
C LEU A 115 -9.23 -11.06 5.39
N GLU A 116 -8.88 -9.77 5.47
CA GLU A 116 -9.05 -8.86 4.34
C GLU A 116 -8.19 -9.24 3.14
N TRP A 117 -6.91 -9.47 3.37
CA TRP A 117 -5.92 -9.65 2.32
C TRP A 117 -6.01 -11.02 1.62
N PHE A 118 -6.34 -12.09 2.35
CA PHE A 118 -6.46 -13.45 1.78
C PHE A 118 -7.88 -13.80 1.35
N VAL A 119 -8.91 -13.21 1.95
CA VAL A 119 -10.30 -13.68 1.81
C VAL A 119 -11.25 -12.57 1.38
N LEU A 120 -11.43 -11.52 2.19
CA LEU A 120 -12.56 -10.61 2.00
C LEU A 120 -12.45 -9.81 0.72
N VAL A 121 -11.28 -9.18 0.51
CA VAL A 121 -11.02 -8.31 -0.63
C VAL A 121 -10.86 -9.11 -1.93
N PRO A 122 -9.93 -10.08 -2.04
CA PRO A 122 -9.72 -10.78 -3.32
C PRO A 122 -10.82 -11.79 -3.65
N LEU A 123 -11.53 -12.34 -2.66
CA LEU A 123 -12.55 -13.38 -2.85
C LEU A 123 -13.95 -12.88 -2.50
N LEU A 124 -14.42 -12.98 -1.26
CA LEU A 124 -15.81 -12.70 -0.90
C LEU A 124 -15.88 -11.73 0.28
N PRO A 125 -16.63 -10.61 0.18
CA PRO A 125 -17.67 -10.35 -0.83
C PRO A 125 -17.18 -9.61 -2.08
N PHE A 126 -15.97 -9.03 -2.08
CA PHE A 126 -15.61 -7.98 -3.05
C PHE A 126 -15.12 -8.52 -4.41
N ARG A 127 -14.46 -9.68 -4.44
CA ARG A 127 -13.85 -10.27 -5.65
C ARG A 127 -12.89 -9.31 -6.37
N GLN A 128 -12.08 -8.58 -5.61
CA GLN A 128 -11.12 -7.58 -6.09
C GLN A 128 -9.67 -8.01 -5.83
N PRO A 129 -9.12 -8.95 -6.64
CA PRO A 129 -7.75 -9.41 -6.47
C PRO A 129 -6.69 -8.33 -6.76
N LEU A 130 -7.07 -7.24 -7.46
CA LEU A 130 -6.20 -6.10 -7.73
C LEU A 130 -5.56 -5.58 -6.44
N PHE A 131 -6.35 -5.33 -5.39
CA PHE A 131 -5.82 -4.83 -4.12
C PHE A 131 -4.70 -5.72 -3.56
N THR A 132 -4.92 -7.04 -3.51
CA THR A 132 -3.96 -8.02 -2.98
C THR A 132 -2.70 -8.14 -3.86
N LEU A 133 -2.85 -8.00 -5.19
CA LEU A 133 -1.74 -8.08 -6.15
C LEU A 133 -0.91 -6.78 -6.18
N GLU A 134 -1.54 -5.63 -5.96
CA GLU A 134 -0.88 -4.32 -5.90
C GLU A 134 -0.21 -4.06 -4.55
N GLN A 135 -0.88 -4.40 -3.45
CA GLN A 135 -0.45 -4.03 -2.10
C GLN A 135 0.17 -5.21 -1.36
N PRO A 136 1.46 -5.16 -0.97
CA PRO A 136 2.04 -6.21 -0.13
C PRO A 136 1.35 -6.29 1.23
N TYR A 137 1.23 -7.51 1.76
CA TYR A 137 0.50 -7.83 2.99
C TYR A 137 0.86 -6.94 4.20
N TRP A 138 2.14 -6.59 4.33
CA TRP A 138 2.62 -5.83 5.49
C TRP A 138 2.00 -4.44 5.58
N ILE A 139 1.57 -3.82 4.47
CA ILE A 139 0.91 -2.52 4.47
C ILE A 139 -0.42 -2.62 5.21
N GLY A 140 -1.28 -3.56 4.79
CA GLY A 140 -2.55 -3.82 5.46
C GLY A 140 -2.34 -4.17 6.93
N PHE A 141 -1.35 -5.01 7.25
CA PHE A 141 -1.05 -5.33 8.65
C PHE A 141 -0.71 -4.08 9.49
N LEU A 142 0.13 -3.17 8.97
CA LEU A 142 0.48 -1.93 9.69
C LEU A 142 -0.73 -1.01 9.89
N VAL A 143 -1.61 -0.90 8.89
CA VAL A 143 -2.86 -0.13 8.99
C VAL A 143 -3.75 -0.68 10.12
N HIS A 144 -3.99 -1.99 10.12
CA HIS A 144 -4.80 -2.64 11.14
C HIS A 144 -4.15 -2.56 12.53
N LEU A 145 -2.83 -2.71 12.62
CA LEU A 145 -2.09 -2.59 13.88
C LEU A 145 -2.22 -1.17 14.45
N THR A 146 -2.12 -0.17 13.59
CA THR A 146 -2.28 1.25 13.95
C THR A 146 -3.69 1.52 14.46
N SER A 147 -4.72 1.03 13.77
CA SER A 147 -6.12 1.16 14.21
C SER A 147 -6.37 0.45 15.54
N ALA A 148 -5.98 -0.82 15.65
CA ALA A 148 -6.13 -1.63 16.85
C ALA A 148 -5.34 -1.08 18.04
N SER A 149 -4.27 -0.31 17.81
CA SER A 149 -3.52 0.35 18.88
C SER A 149 -4.36 1.34 19.70
N LEU A 150 -5.49 1.85 19.17
CA LEU A 150 -6.40 2.71 19.93
C LEU A 150 -7.46 1.94 20.74
N TYR A 151 -7.58 0.61 20.56
CA TYR A 151 -8.55 -0.20 21.30
C TYR A 151 -8.43 -0.13 22.83
N PRO A 152 -7.23 0.06 23.43
CA PRO A 152 -7.09 0.33 24.87
C PRO A 152 -7.86 1.56 25.39
N LEU A 153 -8.35 2.46 24.52
CA LEU A 153 -9.24 3.56 24.90
C LEU A 153 -10.69 3.12 25.11
N PHE A 154 -11.08 1.93 24.67
CA PHE A 154 -12.44 1.40 24.76
C PHE A 154 -13.01 1.44 26.19
N PRO A 155 -12.32 0.97 27.25
CA PRO A 155 -12.90 0.92 28.59
C PRO A 155 -13.28 2.31 29.12
N TRP A 156 -12.47 3.32 28.79
CA TRP A 156 -12.79 4.72 29.13
C TRP A 156 -13.98 5.25 28.34
N LEU A 157 -14.04 5.02 27.02
CA LEU A 157 -15.18 5.41 26.18
C LEU A 157 -16.48 4.75 26.65
N ARG A 158 -16.44 3.45 26.94
CA ARG A 158 -17.56 2.67 27.48
C ARG A 158 -18.07 3.25 28.79
N ASP A 159 -17.17 3.55 29.73
CA ASP A 159 -17.56 4.13 31.02
C ASP A 159 -18.20 5.52 30.84
N ARG A 160 -17.68 6.34 29.93
CA ARG A 160 -18.26 7.66 29.58
C ARG A 160 -19.66 7.52 29.00
N VAL A 161 -19.85 6.62 28.02
CA VAL A 161 -21.17 6.34 27.42
C VAL A 161 -22.15 5.76 28.46
N ALA A 162 -21.65 5.02 29.44
CA ALA A 162 -22.44 4.47 30.54
C ALA A 162 -22.75 5.48 31.67
N GLY A 163 -22.25 6.72 31.59
CA GLY A 163 -22.39 7.72 32.65
C GLY A 163 -21.55 7.44 33.91
N ARG A 164 -20.58 6.51 33.84
CA ARG A 164 -19.69 6.16 34.96
C ARG A 164 -18.50 7.11 35.01
N VAL A 165 -18.71 8.27 35.65
CA VAL A 165 -17.71 9.33 35.78
C VAL A 165 -17.43 9.59 37.26
N PRO A 166 -16.16 9.58 37.72
CA PRO A 166 -14.94 9.37 36.93
C PRO A 166 -14.73 7.89 36.53
N SER A 167 -14.23 7.66 35.31
CA SER A 167 -13.79 6.32 34.90
C SER A 167 -12.48 5.96 35.60
N ALA A 168 -12.36 4.72 36.06
CA ALA A 168 -11.12 4.17 36.62
C ALA A 168 -9.97 4.15 35.59
N HIS A 169 -10.29 4.18 34.29
CA HIS A 169 -9.33 4.12 33.20
C HIS A 169 -8.89 5.49 32.69
N ARG A 170 -9.33 6.60 33.32
CA ARG A 170 -9.04 7.98 32.87
C ARG A 170 -7.54 8.28 32.71
N GLY A 171 -6.71 7.82 33.63
CA GLY A 171 -5.27 8.11 33.64
C GLY A 171 -4.56 7.41 32.49
N PHE A 172 -4.84 6.11 32.30
CA PHE A 172 -4.35 5.35 31.16
C PHE A 172 -4.82 5.98 29.84
N ALA A 173 -6.12 6.29 29.72
CA ALA A 173 -6.69 6.83 28.48
C ALA A 173 -6.08 8.19 28.12
N ALA A 174 -5.87 9.08 29.10
CA ALA A 174 -5.24 10.37 28.87
C ALA A 174 -3.78 10.23 28.41
N LEU A 175 -2.99 9.37 29.07
CA LEU A 175 -1.61 9.11 28.68
C LEU A 175 -1.54 8.51 27.27
N TRP A 176 -2.33 7.46 27.01
CA TRP A 176 -2.29 6.74 25.74
C TRP A 176 -2.79 7.58 24.56
N ALA A 177 -3.90 8.31 24.75
CA ALA A 177 -4.39 9.25 23.74
C ALA A 177 -3.39 10.40 23.50
N GLY A 178 -2.71 10.88 24.55
CA GLY A 178 -1.65 11.88 24.44
C GLY A 178 -0.46 11.37 23.63
N LEU A 179 0.00 10.15 23.88
CA LEU A 179 1.08 9.51 23.10
C LEU A 179 0.67 9.30 21.64
N ALA A 180 -0.54 8.81 21.39
CA ALA A 180 -1.06 8.63 20.03
C ALA A 180 -1.13 9.97 19.28
N ALA A 181 -1.68 11.02 19.91
CA ALA A 181 -1.75 12.35 19.33
C ALA A 181 -0.35 12.91 19.04
N ALA A 182 0.59 12.81 19.98
CA ALA A 182 1.96 13.27 19.80
C ALA A 182 2.66 12.53 18.64
N GLY A 183 2.47 11.21 18.52
CA GLY A 183 2.99 10.40 17.42
C GLY A 183 2.43 10.83 16.07
N ALA A 184 1.10 10.99 15.95
CA ALA A 184 0.47 11.47 14.72
C ALA A 184 0.91 12.89 14.35
N SER A 185 1.05 13.78 15.33
CA SER A 185 1.57 15.14 15.12
C SER A 185 3.02 15.12 14.65
N ALA A 186 3.88 14.28 15.22
CA ALA A 186 5.27 14.14 14.77
C ALA A 186 5.34 13.65 13.32
N LEU A 187 4.54 12.64 12.95
CA LEU A 187 4.43 12.17 11.56
C LEU A 187 3.89 13.26 10.63
N GLY A 188 2.91 14.05 11.07
CA GLY A 188 2.38 15.19 10.32
C GLY A 188 3.42 16.29 10.10
N ILE A 189 4.25 16.58 11.10
CA ILE A 189 5.38 17.52 10.97
C ILE A 189 6.39 16.98 9.97
N LEU A 190 6.77 15.70 10.07
CA LEU A 190 7.63 15.07 9.07
C LEU A 190 7.01 15.16 7.67
N ALA A 191 5.68 15.01 7.54
CA ALA A 191 4.96 15.14 6.25
C ALA A 191 5.10 16.53 5.66
N LEU A 192 4.91 17.55 6.50
CA LEU A 192 5.09 18.93 6.11
C LEU A 192 6.56 19.22 5.71
N LEU A 193 7.54 18.73 6.47
CA LEU A 193 8.95 18.90 6.13
C LEU A 193 9.32 18.23 4.81
N GLY A 194 8.81 17.01 4.58
CA GLY A 194 8.94 16.29 3.31
C GLY A 194 8.43 17.12 2.13
N TRP A 195 7.22 17.66 2.27
CA TRP A 195 6.63 18.56 1.28
C TRP A 195 7.46 19.85 1.04
N LEU A 196 8.21 20.30 2.05
CA LEU A 196 9.15 21.42 1.94
C LEU A 196 10.55 21.01 1.42
N GLY A 197 10.71 19.77 0.94
CA GLY A 197 11.96 19.26 0.35
C GLY A 197 12.97 18.73 1.38
N TRP A 198 12.55 18.50 2.63
CA TRP A 198 13.41 17.91 3.65
C TRP A 198 12.95 16.51 4.03
N GLU A 199 13.83 15.53 3.95
CA GLU A 199 13.60 14.17 4.44
C GLU A 199 14.50 13.83 5.60
N VAL A 200 14.06 12.84 6.40
CA VAL A 200 14.92 12.25 7.43
C VAL A 200 16.22 11.79 6.76
N PRO A 201 17.41 12.12 7.31
CA PRO A 201 18.68 11.85 6.65
C PRO A 201 18.84 10.40 6.18
N HIS A 202 19.54 10.21 5.07
CA HIS A 202 19.92 8.89 4.56
C HIS A 202 20.58 8.04 5.67
N LEU A 203 20.16 6.78 5.76
CA LEU A 203 20.63 5.82 6.75
C LEU A 203 21.46 4.75 6.06
N GLY A 204 22.55 4.31 6.69
CA GLY A 204 23.36 3.18 6.23
C GLY A 204 24.66 3.56 5.52
N GLY A 205 25.51 2.57 5.28
CA GLY A 205 26.88 2.76 4.78
C GLY A 205 27.05 2.61 3.26
N ALA A 206 25.97 2.46 2.49
CA ALA A 206 26.00 2.10 1.06
C ALA A 206 25.34 3.15 0.15
N ALA A 207 25.59 4.44 0.40
CA ALA A 207 25.00 5.55 -0.36
C ALA A 207 25.13 5.40 -1.89
N ALA A 208 26.27 4.91 -2.40
CA ALA A 208 26.45 4.68 -3.83
C ALA A 208 25.49 3.61 -4.42
N SER A 209 25.16 2.57 -3.64
CA SER A 209 24.18 1.56 -4.04
C SER A 209 22.77 2.12 -4.05
N ASP A 210 22.43 2.93 -3.04
CA ASP A 210 21.13 3.60 -2.96
C ASP A 210 20.99 4.63 -4.10
N GLN A 211 22.03 5.41 -4.41
CA GLN A 211 22.07 6.31 -5.56
C GLN A 211 21.86 5.55 -6.88
N SER A 212 22.57 4.44 -7.12
CA SER A 212 22.37 3.65 -8.34
C SER A 212 20.94 3.10 -8.42
N THR A 213 20.41 2.60 -7.30
CA THR A 213 19.04 2.07 -7.21
C THR A 213 18.00 3.12 -7.57
N LEU A 214 18.02 4.29 -6.90
CA LEU A 214 17.04 5.35 -7.12
C LEU A 214 17.10 5.88 -8.55
N ARG A 215 18.29 6.19 -9.06
CA ARG A 215 18.48 6.73 -10.41
C ARG A 215 18.05 5.76 -11.51
N ARG A 216 18.43 4.48 -11.41
CA ARG A 216 18.03 3.46 -12.38
C ARG A 216 16.53 3.18 -12.32
N MET A 217 15.96 3.03 -11.13
CA MET A 217 14.52 2.76 -11.01
C MET A 217 13.67 3.95 -11.45
N THR A 218 14.11 5.20 -11.22
CA THR A 218 13.44 6.39 -11.76
C THR A 218 13.40 6.40 -13.28
N GLU A 219 14.53 6.12 -13.96
CA GLU A 219 14.57 6.05 -15.44
C GLU A 219 13.73 4.88 -15.98
N HIS A 220 13.78 3.72 -15.30
CA HIS A 220 12.99 2.53 -15.65
C HIS A 220 11.49 2.83 -15.56
N HIS A 221 11.05 3.40 -14.44
CA HIS A 221 9.65 3.81 -14.23
C HIS A 221 9.20 4.90 -15.19
N ALA A 222 10.08 5.83 -15.60
CA ALA A 222 9.71 6.85 -16.56
C ALA A 222 9.32 6.23 -17.92
N GLN A 223 10.07 5.22 -18.39
CA GLN A 223 9.69 4.47 -19.59
C GLN A 223 8.43 3.63 -19.37
N GLY A 224 8.28 2.98 -18.20
CA GLY A 224 7.08 2.23 -17.88
C GLY A 224 5.81 3.09 -17.87
N ALA A 225 5.88 4.31 -17.31
CA ALA A 225 4.80 5.28 -17.36
C ALA A 225 4.48 5.74 -18.79
N GLU A 226 5.49 5.94 -19.66
CA GLU A 226 5.28 6.24 -21.09
C GLU A 226 4.52 5.11 -21.78
N LEU A 227 4.98 3.87 -21.61
CA LEU A 227 4.36 2.69 -22.21
C LEU A 227 2.92 2.51 -21.71
N ALA A 228 2.69 2.65 -20.40
CA ALA A 228 1.36 2.56 -19.80
C ALA A 228 0.44 3.69 -20.28
N GLY A 229 0.97 4.90 -20.52
CA GLY A 229 0.24 6.00 -21.13
C GLY A 229 -0.33 5.64 -22.49
N LEU A 230 0.46 4.98 -23.35
CA LEU A 230 -0.03 4.48 -24.64
C LEU A 230 -1.22 3.53 -24.46
N ALA A 231 -1.18 2.62 -23.48
CA ALA A 231 -2.28 1.68 -23.24
C ALA A 231 -3.50 2.33 -22.57
N ALA A 232 -3.32 3.33 -21.72
CA ALA A 232 -4.40 4.11 -21.14
C ALA A 232 -5.23 4.83 -22.23
N GLU A 233 -4.61 5.18 -23.36
CA GLU A 233 -5.23 5.81 -24.52
C GLU A 233 -5.75 4.81 -25.57
N HIS A 234 -4.95 3.80 -25.93
CA HIS A 234 -5.16 2.99 -27.14
C HIS A 234 -5.66 1.57 -26.90
N ALA A 235 -5.57 1.03 -25.68
CA ALA A 235 -5.94 -0.37 -25.42
C ALA A 235 -7.39 -0.63 -25.82
N GLU A 236 -7.70 -1.79 -26.43
CA GLU A 236 -9.07 -2.19 -26.79
C GLU A 236 -9.81 -2.72 -25.56
N ASP A 237 -9.14 -3.60 -24.78
CA ASP A 237 -9.66 -4.16 -23.54
C ASP A 237 -9.83 -3.05 -22.48
N PRO A 238 -11.06 -2.76 -22.01
CA PRO A 238 -11.30 -1.74 -20.99
C PRO A 238 -10.60 -2.05 -19.67
N ARG A 239 -10.36 -3.32 -19.33
CA ARG A 239 -9.65 -3.70 -18.11
C ARG A 239 -8.16 -3.41 -18.22
N LEU A 240 -7.56 -3.72 -19.37
CA LEU A 240 -6.17 -3.37 -19.65
C LEU A 240 -5.98 -1.86 -19.64
N ARG A 241 -6.92 -1.11 -20.24
CA ARG A 241 -6.92 0.36 -20.19
C ARG A 241 -6.98 0.90 -18.76
N ALA A 242 -7.84 0.33 -17.91
CA ALA A 242 -7.96 0.75 -16.50
C ALA A 242 -6.70 0.40 -15.69
N LEU A 243 -6.14 -0.79 -15.88
CA LEU A 243 -4.88 -1.20 -15.28
C LEU A 243 -3.72 -0.30 -15.72
N ALA A 244 -3.66 0.07 -17.00
CA ALA A 244 -2.65 0.98 -17.52
C ALA A 244 -2.71 2.37 -16.86
N ARG A 245 -3.91 2.88 -16.54
CA ARG A 245 -4.05 4.12 -15.76
C ARG A 245 -3.46 4.00 -14.35
N LEU A 246 -3.69 2.86 -13.69
CA LEU A 246 -3.08 2.57 -12.39
C LEU A 246 -1.54 2.52 -12.50
N MET A 247 -1.00 1.85 -13.52
CA MET A 247 0.46 1.79 -13.76
C MET A 247 1.06 3.18 -13.95
N VAL A 248 0.42 4.06 -14.73
CA VAL A 248 0.86 5.47 -14.90
C VAL A 248 0.89 6.18 -13.55
N ALA A 249 -0.20 6.10 -12.77
CA ALA A 249 -0.29 6.78 -11.48
C ALA A 249 0.74 6.25 -10.47
N GLY A 250 0.86 4.93 -10.37
CA GLY A 250 1.78 4.26 -9.45
C GLY A 250 3.23 4.57 -9.76
N GLN A 251 3.66 4.42 -11.02
CA GLN A 251 5.05 4.67 -11.39
C GLN A 251 5.42 6.15 -11.27
N ASN A 252 4.53 7.07 -11.64
CA ASN A 252 4.77 8.51 -11.43
C ASN A 252 4.85 8.89 -9.94
N GLY A 253 3.99 8.31 -9.10
CA GLY A 253 4.03 8.51 -7.65
C GLY A 253 5.34 8.00 -7.03
N GLU A 254 5.78 6.81 -7.44
CA GLU A 254 7.06 6.25 -6.99
C GLU A 254 8.26 7.07 -7.48
N ILE A 255 8.24 7.59 -8.72
CA ILE A 255 9.24 8.54 -9.23
C ILE A 255 9.30 9.78 -8.34
N ALA A 256 8.15 10.38 -8.01
CA ALA A 256 8.10 11.57 -7.17
C ALA A 256 8.74 11.34 -5.80
N VAL A 257 8.46 10.19 -5.16
CA VAL A 257 9.08 9.82 -3.89
C VAL A 257 10.59 9.61 -4.03
N MET A 258 11.04 8.89 -5.07
CA MET A 258 12.47 8.65 -5.29
C MET A 258 13.24 9.94 -5.57
N MET A 259 12.66 10.87 -6.34
CA MET A 259 13.26 12.18 -6.61
C MET A 259 13.29 13.06 -5.36
N GLN A 260 12.23 13.06 -4.55
CA GLN A 260 12.22 13.78 -3.29
C GLN A 260 13.31 13.26 -2.32
N TRP A 261 13.49 11.95 -2.25
CA TRP A 261 14.58 11.33 -1.49
C TRP A 261 15.95 11.73 -2.04
N TRP A 262 16.12 11.69 -3.37
CA TRP A 262 17.36 12.11 -4.02
C TRP A 262 17.73 13.56 -3.67
N ASP A 263 16.80 14.49 -3.88
CA ASP A 263 17.02 15.91 -3.66
C ASP A 263 17.38 16.21 -2.19
N SER A 264 16.78 15.48 -1.24
CA SER A 264 17.09 15.66 0.17
C SER A 264 18.38 14.97 0.62
N TRP A 265 18.75 13.82 0.06
CA TRP A 265 19.88 13.01 0.54
C TRP A 265 21.17 13.25 -0.22
N PHE A 266 21.08 13.55 -1.52
CA PHE A 266 22.20 13.67 -2.44
C PHE A 266 22.14 14.97 -3.26
N PRO A 267 21.94 16.15 -2.64
CA PRO A 267 21.70 17.41 -3.35
C PRO A 267 22.86 17.88 -4.24
N ALA A 268 24.07 17.33 -4.05
CA ALA A 268 25.24 17.65 -4.86
C ALA A 268 25.44 16.71 -6.07
N ASP A 269 24.67 15.62 -6.14
CA ASP A 269 24.84 14.56 -7.15
C ASP A 269 23.75 14.65 -8.23
N SER A 270 24.10 14.24 -9.46
CA SER A 270 23.15 14.22 -10.57
C SER A 270 22.23 12.99 -10.53
N PRO A 271 20.89 13.16 -10.57
CA PRO A 271 19.95 12.05 -10.63
C PRO A 271 19.84 11.43 -12.03
N LEU A 272 20.50 11.99 -13.05
CA LEU A 272 20.37 11.51 -14.44
C LEU A 272 21.06 10.17 -14.65
N CYS A 273 20.34 9.18 -15.16
CA CYS A 273 20.87 7.88 -15.50
C CYS A 273 21.84 7.97 -16.71
N PRO A 274 23.13 7.61 -16.57
CA PRO A 274 24.06 7.59 -17.68
C PRO A 274 23.65 6.56 -18.74
N PRO A 275 24.00 6.75 -20.04
CA PRO A 275 23.63 5.82 -21.11
C PRO A 275 24.06 4.38 -20.83
N GLN A 276 25.27 4.17 -20.31
CA GLN A 276 25.77 2.83 -20.00
C GLN A 276 24.95 2.12 -18.90
N GLU A 277 24.52 2.85 -17.86
CA GLU A 277 23.65 2.29 -16.83
C GLU A 277 22.26 1.98 -17.40
N ARG A 278 21.74 2.85 -18.27
CA ARG A 278 20.45 2.69 -18.94
C ARG A 278 20.42 1.46 -19.85
N GLU A 279 21.46 1.26 -20.66
CA GLU A 279 21.61 0.11 -21.55
C GLU A 279 21.73 -1.22 -20.79
N ALA A 280 22.27 -1.18 -19.57
CA ALA A 280 22.39 -2.36 -18.71
C ALA A 280 21.10 -2.71 -17.95
N MET A 281 20.06 -1.86 -17.99
CA MET A 281 18.82 -2.12 -17.25
C MET A 281 18.00 -3.24 -17.91
N PRO A 282 17.64 -4.31 -17.17
CA PRO A 282 16.86 -5.39 -17.72
C PRO A 282 15.44 -4.94 -18.09
N GLY A 283 14.91 -5.51 -19.17
CA GLY A 283 13.50 -5.38 -19.54
C GLY A 283 13.10 -4.10 -20.29
N MET A 284 13.98 -3.10 -20.38
CA MET A 284 13.72 -1.85 -21.12
C MET A 284 13.17 -2.12 -22.53
N ALA A 285 12.20 -1.34 -22.95
CA ALA A 285 11.70 -1.34 -24.32
C ALA A 285 12.67 -0.60 -25.24
N SER A 286 13.02 -1.24 -26.36
CA SER A 286 13.79 -0.61 -27.42
C SER A 286 12.96 0.47 -28.14
N PRO A 287 13.60 1.46 -28.79
CA PRO A 287 12.87 2.47 -29.57
C PRO A 287 11.95 1.87 -30.63
N GLY A 288 12.35 0.76 -31.25
CA GLY A 288 11.53 0.04 -32.24
C GLY A 288 10.30 -0.64 -31.64
N GLU A 289 10.37 -1.12 -30.40
CA GLU A 289 9.20 -1.68 -29.69
C GLU A 289 8.22 -0.59 -29.30
N VAL A 290 8.71 0.56 -28.80
CA VAL A 290 7.86 1.72 -28.49
C VAL A 290 7.13 2.20 -29.75
N GLU A 291 7.85 2.35 -30.87
CA GLU A 291 7.24 2.73 -32.15
C GLU A 291 6.32 1.64 -32.72
N GLY A 292 6.61 0.37 -32.42
CA GLY A 292 5.72 -0.75 -32.72
C GLY A 292 4.38 -0.64 -31.98
N LEU A 293 4.40 -0.25 -30.70
CA LEU A 293 3.19 -0.03 -29.91
C LEU A 293 2.38 1.16 -30.43
N ARG A 294 3.02 2.30 -30.73
CA ARG A 294 2.33 3.49 -31.27
C ARG A 294 1.60 3.24 -32.58
N ARG A 295 2.10 2.31 -33.41
CA ARG A 295 1.48 1.94 -34.69
C ARG A 295 0.47 0.80 -34.60
N ALA A 296 0.49 0.03 -33.51
CA ALA A 296 -0.45 -1.06 -33.30
C ALA A 296 -1.83 -0.51 -32.90
N SER A 297 -2.88 -1.28 -33.15
CA SER A 297 -4.24 -0.93 -32.73
C SER A 297 -5.07 -2.17 -32.42
N GLY A 298 -6.17 -1.96 -31.68
CA GLY A 298 -7.08 -3.03 -31.30
C GLY A 298 -6.38 -4.15 -30.52
N ARG A 299 -6.84 -5.38 -30.70
CA ARG A 299 -6.25 -6.57 -30.08
C ARG A 299 -4.75 -6.79 -30.35
N ASP A 300 -4.23 -6.32 -31.49
CA ASP A 300 -2.78 -6.40 -31.76
C ASP A 300 -1.99 -5.45 -30.85
N PHE A 301 -2.52 -4.26 -30.58
CA PHE A 301 -1.96 -3.36 -29.57
C PHE A 301 -1.94 -4.03 -28.20
N ASP A 302 -3.09 -4.55 -27.74
CA ASP A 302 -3.21 -5.17 -26.41
C ASP A 302 -2.20 -6.31 -26.22
N ALA A 303 -2.08 -7.20 -27.20
CA ALA A 303 -1.15 -8.33 -27.14
C ALA A 303 0.32 -7.87 -27.08
N ARG A 304 0.69 -6.88 -27.88
CA ARG A 304 2.05 -6.31 -27.87
C ARG A 304 2.35 -5.58 -26.57
N PHE A 305 1.40 -4.79 -26.08
CA PHE A 305 1.55 -4.07 -24.82
C PHE A 305 1.76 -5.04 -23.67
N VAL A 306 0.92 -6.07 -23.54
CA VAL A 306 1.07 -7.09 -22.49
C VAL A 306 2.42 -7.79 -22.57
N ALA A 307 2.92 -8.10 -23.79
CA ALA A 307 4.24 -8.72 -23.95
C ALA A 307 5.37 -7.78 -23.53
N VAL A 308 5.39 -6.53 -24.02
CA VAL A 308 6.43 -5.54 -23.72
C VAL A 308 6.40 -5.15 -22.25
N MET A 309 5.24 -4.81 -21.71
CA MET A 309 5.09 -4.39 -20.31
C MET A 309 5.38 -5.54 -19.34
N SER A 310 5.01 -6.78 -19.66
CA SER A 310 5.38 -7.91 -18.80
C SER A 310 6.90 -8.09 -18.71
N ARG A 311 7.62 -7.95 -19.84
CA ARG A 311 9.09 -8.00 -19.86
C ARG A 311 9.69 -6.83 -19.08
N HIS A 312 9.16 -5.63 -19.27
CA HIS A 312 9.56 -4.42 -18.57
C HIS A 312 9.44 -4.60 -17.05
N HIS A 313 8.25 -4.95 -16.56
CA HIS A 313 7.99 -5.22 -15.14
C HIS A 313 8.90 -6.31 -14.58
N ALA A 314 9.14 -7.40 -15.30
CA ALA A 314 10.06 -8.45 -14.83
C ALA A 314 11.51 -7.94 -14.69
N GLY A 315 11.92 -6.97 -15.52
CA GLY A 315 13.18 -6.24 -15.35
C GLY A 315 13.21 -5.39 -14.07
N ALA A 316 12.15 -4.63 -13.80
CA ALA A 316 12.01 -3.87 -12.55
C ALA A 316 12.05 -4.78 -11.31
N VAL A 317 11.42 -5.96 -11.38
CA VAL A 317 11.44 -6.97 -10.32
C VAL A 317 12.86 -7.50 -10.08
N GLN A 318 13.65 -7.71 -11.13
CA GLN A 318 15.07 -8.10 -10.99
C GLN A 318 15.87 -7.00 -10.29
N MET A 319 15.74 -5.74 -10.73
CA MET A 319 16.41 -4.60 -10.11
C MET A 319 15.99 -4.39 -8.65
N ALA A 320 14.71 -4.62 -8.33
CA ALA A 320 14.21 -4.57 -6.96
C ALA A 320 14.81 -5.67 -6.07
N ASP A 321 15.03 -6.88 -6.60
CA ASP A 321 15.68 -7.97 -5.86
C ASP A 321 17.18 -7.66 -5.61
N GLU A 322 17.85 -7.04 -6.59
CA GLU A 322 19.22 -6.50 -6.43
C GLU A 322 19.26 -5.47 -5.29
N ALA A 323 18.36 -4.48 -5.32
CA ALA A 323 18.25 -3.44 -4.29
C ALA A 323 17.98 -4.01 -2.89
N LEU A 324 17.12 -5.02 -2.76
CA LEU A 324 16.86 -5.68 -1.47
C LEU A 324 18.10 -6.27 -0.80
N SER A 325 19.09 -6.65 -1.62
CA SER A 325 20.35 -7.25 -1.18
C SER A 325 21.48 -6.25 -0.96
N GLN A 326 21.47 -5.10 -1.65
CA GLN A 326 22.59 -4.16 -1.69
C GLN A 326 22.31 -2.80 -1.04
N ALA A 327 21.05 -2.35 -1.02
CA ALA A 327 20.67 -1.03 -0.52
C ALA A 327 21.05 -0.87 0.96
N GLY A 328 21.61 0.29 1.29
CA GLY A 328 22.05 0.64 2.63
C GLY A 328 20.91 1.16 3.49
N ASP A 329 20.04 1.96 2.87
CA ASP A 329 18.90 2.56 3.56
C ASP A 329 17.70 1.59 3.63
N PRO A 330 17.14 1.33 4.82
CA PRO A 330 15.97 0.45 4.96
C PRO A 330 14.74 0.95 4.18
N ARG A 331 14.61 2.25 3.92
CA ARG A 331 13.51 2.82 3.12
C ARG A 331 13.61 2.44 1.65
N VAL A 332 14.82 2.44 1.09
CA VAL A 332 15.07 1.97 -0.28
C VAL A 332 14.76 0.47 -0.39
N ARG A 333 15.08 -0.32 0.64
CA ARG A 333 14.71 -1.76 0.68
C ARG A 333 13.20 -1.97 0.78
N LEU A 334 12.49 -1.16 1.56
CA LEU A 334 11.02 -1.20 1.65
C LEU A 334 10.37 -0.85 0.31
N LEU A 335 10.83 0.22 -0.35
CA LEU A 335 10.41 0.60 -1.69
C LEU A 335 10.64 -0.56 -2.68
N ALA A 336 11.85 -1.13 -2.71
CA ALA A 336 12.17 -2.25 -3.58
C ALA A 336 11.28 -3.48 -3.32
N HIS A 337 10.99 -3.80 -2.06
CA HIS A 337 10.06 -4.88 -1.72
C HIS A 337 8.65 -4.63 -2.27
N ALA A 338 8.15 -3.40 -2.16
CA ALA A 338 6.85 -2.99 -2.66
C ALA A 338 6.79 -3.05 -4.19
N ILE A 339 7.78 -2.49 -4.89
CA ILE A 339 7.90 -2.55 -6.36
C ILE A 339 7.91 -4.00 -6.83
N ARG A 340 8.71 -4.87 -6.20
CA ARG A 340 8.79 -6.30 -6.54
C ARG A 340 7.43 -6.99 -6.44
N HIS A 341 6.67 -6.69 -5.38
CA HIS A 341 5.34 -7.25 -5.17
C HIS A 341 4.34 -6.74 -6.22
N GLN A 342 4.26 -5.41 -6.36
CA GLN A 342 3.32 -4.71 -7.23
C GLN A 342 3.52 -5.11 -8.69
N GLN A 343 4.75 -5.05 -9.20
CA GLN A 343 5.04 -5.28 -10.62
C GLN A 343 4.84 -6.76 -11.04
N ARG A 344 5.04 -7.71 -10.11
CA ARG A 344 4.60 -9.10 -10.32
C ARG A 344 3.08 -9.21 -10.35
N GLY A 345 2.41 -8.48 -9.48
CA GLY A 345 0.96 -8.35 -9.45
C GLY A 345 0.39 -7.82 -10.77
N GLU A 346 0.97 -6.77 -11.31
CA GLU A 346 0.60 -6.15 -12.59
C GLU A 346 0.78 -7.13 -13.76
N ILE A 347 1.87 -7.93 -13.78
CA ILE A 347 2.05 -9.03 -14.76
C ILE A 347 0.90 -10.05 -14.65
N ASP A 348 0.56 -10.46 -13.44
CA ASP A 348 -0.52 -11.42 -13.19
C ASP A 348 -1.90 -10.85 -13.58
N LEU A 349 -2.14 -9.56 -13.32
CA LEU A 349 -3.36 -8.86 -13.71
C LEU A 349 -3.50 -8.74 -15.23
N MET A 350 -2.42 -8.38 -15.94
CA MET A 350 -2.39 -8.36 -17.41
C MET A 350 -2.66 -9.75 -18.00
N ARG A 351 -2.24 -10.81 -17.32
CA ARG A 351 -2.51 -12.22 -17.69
C ARG A 351 -3.89 -12.71 -17.21
N GLY A 352 -4.67 -11.85 -16.56
CA GLY A 352 -6.03 -12.13 -16.13
C GLY A 352 -6.15 -13.07 -14.93
N VAL A 353 -5.08 -13.25 -14.13
CA VAL A 353 -5.05 -14.06 -12.92
C VAL A 353 -6.04 -13.48 -11.89
N ARG A 354 -6.93 -14.33 -11.36
CA ARG A 354 -8.05 -13.92 -10.51
C ARG A 354 -8.36 -14.95 -9.43
N GLY A 355 -9.17 -14.56 -8.45
CA GLY A 355 -9.68 -15.44 -7.39
C GLY A 355 -8.55 -16.07 -6.57
N VAL A 356 -8.67 -17.35 -6.23
CA VAL A 356 -7.68 -18.06 -5.40
C VAL A 356 -6.29 -18.09 -6.05
N ALA A 357 -6.22 -18.16 -7.37
CA ALA A 357 -4.95 -18.11 -8.10
C ALA A 357 -4.22 -16.77 -7.89
N ALA A 358 -4.96 -15.66 -7.84
CA ALA A 358 -4.39 -14.34 -7.54
C ALA A 358 -3.87 -14.26 -6.09
N VAL A 359 -4.61 -14.82 -5.12
CA VAL A 359 -4.15 -14.86 -3.73
C VAL A 359 -2.87 -15.69 -3.59
N ALA A 360 -2.80 -16.85 -4.25
CA ALA A 360 -1.60 -17.69 -4.26
C ALA A 360 -0.42 -17.02 -4.99
N ALA A 361 -0.69 -16.25 -6.04
CA ALA A 361 0.33 -15.46 -6.74
C ALA A 361 0.86 -14.35 -5.84
N ALA A 362 0.00 -13.52 -5.27
CA ALA A 362 0.40 -12.45 -4.36
C ALA A 362 1.22 -12.95 -3.16
N ALA A 363 0.85 -14.10 -2.56
CA ALA A 363 1.62 -14.69 -1.47
C ALA A 363 3.05 -15.11 -1.90
N ARG A 364 3.19 -15.61 -3.14
CA ARG A 364 4.51 -15.93 -3.72
C ARG A 364 5.31 -14.66 -4.04
N ASN A 365 4.65 -13.62 -4.57
CA ASN A 365 5.26 -12.34 -4.93
C ASN A 365 5.94 -11.69 -3.72
N LEU A 366 5.33 -11.83 -2.54
CA LEU A 366 5.83 -11.32 -1.26
C LEU A 366 7.13 -12.00 -0.81
N LEU A 367 7.21 -13.33 -0.97
CA LEU A 367 8.17 -14.18 -0.25
C LEU A 367 9.34 -14.66 -1.11
N LEU A 368 9.12 -14.86 -2.41
CA LEU A 368 10.10 -15.53 -3.26
C LEU A 368 11.02 -14.53 -3.97
N PRO A 369 12.33 -14.81 -4.10
CA PRO A 369 13.26 -13.97 -4.85
C PRO A 369 12.96 -14.01 -6.35
N PHE A 370 13.65 -13.18 -7.14
CA PHE A 370 13.51 -13.17 -8.60
C PHE A 370 13.80 -14.55 -9.22
N GLY A 371 13.10 -14.87 -10.31
CA GLY A 371 13.22 -16.13 -11.06
C GLY A 371 12.50 -17.33 -10.43
N ARG A 372 11.78 -17.14 -9.32
CA ARG A 372 11.07 -18.21 -8.60
C ARG A 372 9.55 -18.16 -8.76
N VAL A 373 9.02 -17.14 -9.44
CA VAL A 373 7.58 -16.95 -9.66
C VAL A 373 7.27 -16.94 -11.17
N PRO A 374 6.11 -17.47 -11.63
CA PRO A 374 5.76 -17.46 -13.05
C PRO A 374 5.75 -16.08 -13.73
N ALA A 375 5.48 -15.01 -12.98
CA ALA A 375 5.54 -13.63 -13.48
C ALA A 375 6.95 -13.29 -14.03
N ASP A 376 8.01 -13.75 -13.37
CA ASP A 376 9.41 -13.42 -13.70
C ASP A 376 9.86 -13.99 -15.06
N ARG A 377 9.19 -15.04 -15.57
CA ARG A 377 9.53 -15.67 -16.88
C ARG A 377 9.36 -14.72 -18.05
N ALA A 378 8.60 -13.64 -17.88
CA ALA A 378 8.43 -12.62 -18.91
C ALA A 378 9.76 -12.01 -19.37
N LEU A 379 10.79 -11.99 -18.50
CA LEU A 379 12.10 -11.46 -18.87
C LEU A 379 12.90 -12.39 -19.80
N THR A 380 12.77 -13.71 -19.65
CA THR A 380 13.60 -14.69 -20.38
C THR A 380 13.00 -15.14 -21.71
N GLY A 381 11.82 -14.64 -22.09
CA GLY A 381 11.13 -15.05 -23.32
C GLY A 381 10.61 -16.49 -23.31
N ALA A 382 10.75 -17.20 -22.19
CA ALA A 382 10.09 -18.48 -21.99
C ALA A 382 8.59 -18.18 -21.82
N GLY A 383 7.78 -18.58 -22.81
CA GLY A 383 6.33 -18.48 -22.75
C GLY A 383 5.74 -19.13 -21.48
N PRO A 384 4.47 -18.83 -21.15
CA PRO A 384 3.81 -19.32 -19.94
C PRO A 384 3.97 -20.82 -19.69
#